data_AF-A0A956MY52-F1
#
_entry.id   AF-A0A956MY52-F1
#
_cell.length_a   1.000
_cell.length_b   1.000
_cell.length_c   1.000
_cell.angle_alpha   90.00
_cell.angle_beta   90.00
_cell.angle_gamma   90.00
#
_symmetry.space_group_name_H-M   'P 1'
#
loop_
_entity.id
_entity.type
_entity.pdbx_description
1 polymer ?
#
loop_
_entity_poly.entity_id
_entity_poly.type
_entity_poly.pdbx_seq_one_letter_code
_entity_poly.pdbx_strand_id
1 'polypeptide(L)'
;MKDKKESKGIGWNLDNSYLNLPKVFFSKINLNPVSSPQLIILNDTLAKELGLDSNYLKTEECVKILSGSETIKKGAFIAQAYAGHQFGHFTMLGDGRALLIGEQITPSGKRYDIQLKGSGKTPYSRGGDGRAVLGPMIREYIISEAMYNLKIPTTRSLAVVKTGETVIRETVKEGAILTRVASSHIRFGTFQYISQWGNKEQLKELADYSIKRHYPYIEDDENKYINFLKEVIKAQASLVSKWQCIGFIHGVMNTDNMTISGETIDYGPCAFMDTYNPDTVFSSIDVYGRYAYKNQPKMLGWNLCRFAESLLPLLHEDQNEAINIAQEAISDYDEIYYNNWISIM
;
A
#
# COMPACT_ATOMS: atom_id res chain seq x y z
N MET A 1 -2.10 8.93 -50.58
CA MET A 1 -2.76 9.19 -49.29
C MET A 1 -2.21 8.18 -48.30
N LYS A 2 -1.43 8.64 -47.31
CA LYS A 2 -0.86 7.78 -46.28
C LYS A 2 -1.93 7.56 -45.22
N ASP A 3 -2.40 6.33 -45.09
CA ASP A 3 -3.23 5.93 -43.96
C ASP A 3 -2.48 6.20 -42.66
N LYS A 4 -3.06 7.09 -41.85
CA LYS A 4 -2.68 7.27 -40.45
C LYS A 4 -2.92 5.92 -39.77
N LYS A 5 -1.85 5.16 -39.54
CA LYS A 5 -1.83 4.19 -38.44
C LYS A 5 -2.12 4.99 -37.17
N GLU A 6 -3.37 4.96 -36.71
CA GLU A 6 -3.67 5.27 -35.33
C GLU A 6 -2.72 4.43 -34.49
N SER A 7 -1.84 5.08 -33.73
CA SER A 7 -1.02 4.40 -32.74
C SER A 7 -1.99 3.71 -31.79
N LYS A 8 -2.18 2.40 -31.91
CA LYS A 8 -2.81 1.59 -30.87
C LYS A 8 -2.10 1.96 -29.59
N GLY A 9 -2.79 2.71 -28.72
CA GLY A 9 -2.20 3.24 -27.51
C GLY A 9 -1.68 2.09 -26.67
N ILE A 10 -0.46 2.24 -26.17
CA ILE A 10 0.27 1.33 -25.28
C ILE A 10 -0.55 0.86 -24.05
N GLY A 11 -1.61 1.59 -23.72
CA GLY A 11 -2.58 1.28 -22.65
C GLY A 11 -2.45 2.18 -21.43
N TRP A 12 -1.29 2.83 -21.24
CA TRP A 12 -1.10 3.78 -20.14
C TRP A 12 -2.03 4.98 -20.26
N ASN A 13 -2.89 5.13 -19.26
CA ASN A 13 -3.86 6.20 -19.12
C ASN A 13 -3.67 6.83 -17.73
N LEU A 14 -2.52 7.51 -17.58
CA LEU A 14 -2.10 8.09 -16.31
C LEU A 14 -2.80 9.42 -16.06
N ASP A 15 -3.44 9.53 -14.90
CA ASP A 15 -4.07 10.73 -14.36
C ASP A 15 -3.70 10.84 -12.88
N ASN A 16 -2.81 11.75 -12.46
CA ASN A 16 -2.18 11.66 -11.13
C ASN A 16 -2.84 12.57 -10.09
N SER A 17 -3.99 12.14 -9.58
CA SER A 17 -4.78 12.87 -8.58
C SER A 17 -4.03 13.13 -7.27
N TYR A 18 -3.14 12.23 -6.82
CA TYR A 18 -2.33 12.46 -5.62
C TYR A 18 -1.42 13.70 -5.72
N LEU A 19 -1.05 14.12 -6.94
CA LEU A 19 -0.24 15.35 -7.13
C LEU A 19 -0.99 16.64 -6.81
N ASN A 20 -2.33 16.56 -6.69
CA ASN A 20 -3.16 17.71 -6.32
C ASN A 20 -3.16 17.94 -4.80
N LEU A 21 -2.68 16.96 -4.01
CA LEU A 21 -2.46 17.16 -2.58
C LEU A 21 -1.27 18.12 -2.34
N PRO A 22 -1.22 18.77 -1.17
CA PRO A 22 -0.11 19.63 -0.78
C PRO A 22 1.27 18.95 -0.88
N LYS A 23 2.32 19.74 -1.05
CA LYS A 23 3.69 19.20 -1.22
C LYS A 23 4.22 18.46 0.01
N VAL A 24 3.62 18.63 1.20
CA VAL A 24 4.02 17.90 2.40
C VAL A 24 3.77 16.38 2.26
N PHE A 25 2.87 15.97 1.38
CA PHE A 25 2.49 14.57 1.18
C PHE A 25 3.49 13.77 0.34
N PHE A 26 4.37 14.42 -0.43
CA PHE A 26 5.27 13.72 -1.34
C PHE A 26 6.48 14.53 -1.74
N SER A 27 7.52 13.82 -2.17
CA SER A 27 8.68 14.39 -2.87
C SER A 27 8.68 13.96 -4.33
N LYS A 28 8.99 14.87 -5.25
CA LYS A 28 9.31 14.53 -6.65
C LYS A 28 10.66 13.82 -6.71
N ILE A 29 10.75 12.75 -7.48
CA ILE A 29 11.91 11.89 -7.53
C ILE A 29 12.50 11.89 -8.93
N ASN A 30 13.81 12.19 -9.02
CA ASN A 30 14.59 11.86 -10.19
C ASN A 30 14.80 10.34 -10.22
N LEU A 31 14.64 9.75 -11.39
CA LEU A 31 14.82 8.31 -11.56
C LEU A 31 16.21 7.84 -11.12
N ASN A 32 16.30 6.61 -10.64
CA ASN A 32 17.55 5.93 -10.34
C ASN A 32 17.71 4.74 -11.31
N PRO A 33 18.18 4.98 -12.55
CA PRO A 33 18.29 3.93 -13.55
C PRO A 33 19.10 2.74 -13.06
N VAL A 34 18.84 1.59 -13.68
CA VAL A 34 19.53 0.33 -13.39
C VAL A 34 20.32 -0.13 -14.60
N SER A 35 21.40 -0.89 -14.36
CA SER A 35 22.39 -1.22 -15.38
C SER A 35 21.87 -2.08 -16.54
N SER A 36 21.07 -3.11 -16.26
CA SER A 36 20.57 -4.05 -17.28
C SER A 36 19.23 -4.63 -16.85
N PRO A 37 18.12 -3.91 -17.06
CA PRO A 37 16.81 -4.35 -16.62
C PRO A 37 16.32 -5.54 -17.45
N GLN A 38 15.94 -6.63 -16.78
CA GLN A 38 15.42 -7.84 -17.40
C GLN A 38 14.10 -8.27 -16.75
N LEU A 39 13.03 -8.39 -17.55
CA LEU A 39 11.75 -8.88 -17.07
C LEU A 39 11.86 -10.34 -16.64
N ILE A 40 11.48 -10.64 -15.40
CA ILE A 40 11.46 -11.99 -14.84
C ILE A 40 10.07 -12.60 -14.92
N ILE A 41 9.05 -11.81 -14.55
CA ILE A 41 7.65 -12.23 -14.62
C ILE A 41 6.75 -11.04 -14.88
N LEU A 42 5.68 -11.27 -15.65
CA LEU A 42 4.60 -10.33 -15.91
C LEU A 42 3.26 -11.01 -15.65
N ASN A 43 2.37 -10.29 -14.99
CA ASN A 43 0.99 -10.70 -14.75
C ASN A 43 0.11 -10.28 -15.92
N ASP A 44 -0.02 -11.16 -16.92
CA ASP A 44 -0.79 -10.89 -18.13
C ASP A 44 -2.29 -10.65 -17.85
N THR A 45 -2.84 -11.24 -16.78
CA THR A 45 -4.24 -11.02 -16.38
C THR A 45 -4.43 -9.61 -15.82
N LEU A 46 -3.58 -9.21 -14.86
CA LEU A 46 -3.63 -7.87 -14.29
C LEU A 46 -3.32 -6.78 -15.32
N ALA A 47 -2.39 -7.03 -16.25
CA ALA A 47 -2.10 -6.11 -17.35
C ALA A 47 -3.38 -5.79 -18.15
N LYS A 48 -4.15 -6.83 -18.53
CA LYS A 48 -5.42 -6.66 -19.23
C LYS A 48 -6.47 -5.95 -18.38
N GLU A 49 -6.60 -6.27 -17.09
CA GLU A 49 -7.50 -5.57 -16.16
C GLU A 49 -7.20 -4.06 -16.09
N LEU A 50 -5.92 -3.69 -16.16
CA LEU A 50 -5.45 -2.31 -16.17
C LEU A 50 -5.59 -1.63 -17.55
N GLY A 51 -5.97 -2.36 -18.60
CA GLY A 51 -6.02 -1.86 -19.97
C GLY A 51 -4.66 -1.73 -20.66
N LEU A 52 -3.64 -2.45 -20.17
CA LEU A 52 -2.28 -2.45 -20.69
C LEU A 52 -2.07 -3.60 -21.70
N ASP A 53 -1.32 -3.33 -22.77
CA ASP A 53 -0.92 -4.38 -23.71
C ASP A 53 0.26 -5.19 -23.16
N SER A 54 -0.03 -6.43 -22.75
CA SER A 54 0.96 -7.42 -22.31
C SER A 54 2.18 -7.57 -23.24
N ASN A 55 1.98 -7.53 -24.57
CA ASN A 55 3.08 -7.70 -25.51
C ASN A 55 4.01 -6.48 -25.48
N TYR A 56 3.42 -5.28 -25.36
CA TYR A 56 4.21 -4.07 -25.20
C TYR A 56 4.96 -4.05 -23.85
N LEU A 57 4.32 -4.49 -22.74
CA LEU A 57 4.98 -4.56 -21.43
C LEU A 57 6.22 -5.46 -21.42
N LYS A 58 6.34 -6.39 -22.37
CA LYS A 58 7.49 -7.29 -22.56
C LYS A 58 8.61 -6.69 -23.43
N THR A 59 8.40 -5.54 -24.05
CA THR A 59 9.42 -4.86 -24.86
C THR A 59 10.50 -4.22 -24.00
N GLU A 60 11.71 -4.07 -24.55
CA GLU A 60 12.83 -3.42 -23.84
C GLU A 60 12.49 -2.01 -23.37
N GLU A 61 11.75 -1.25 -24.19
CA GLU A 61 11.27 0.10 -23.87
C GLU A 61 10.43 0.08 -22.58
N CYS A 62 9.41 -0.80 -22.51
CA CYS A 62 8.56 -0.83 -21.34
C CYS A 62 9.26 -1.44 -20.10
N VAL A 63 10.18 -2.38 -20.29
CA VAL A 63 10.97 -2.94 -19.19
C VAL A 63 11.83 -1.87 -18.52
N LYS A 64 12.29 -0.86 -19.25
CA LYS A 64 12.96 0.31 -18.66
C LYS A 64 12.01 1.22 -17.87
N ILE A 65 10.75 1.33 -18.27
CA ILE A 65 9.72 2.03 -17.49
C ILE A 65 9.42 1.26 -16.20
N LEU A 66 9.20 -0.06 -16.29
CA LEU A 66 8.92 -0.95 -15.15
C LEU A 66 10.11 -1.10 -14.18
N SER A 67 11.33 -0.78 -14.63
CA SER A 67 12.51 -0.70 -13.77
C SER A 67 12.79 0.71 -13.23
N GLY A 68 11.97 1.71 -13.59
CA GLY A 68 12.19 3.10 -13.20
C GLY A 68 13.46 3.70 -13.81
N SER A 69 13.93 3.18 -14.95
CA SER A 69 15.06 3.72 -15.70
C SER A 69 14.65 4.73 -16.77
N GLU A 70 13.40 4.66 -17.24
CA GLU A 70 12.84 5.63 -18.18
C GLU A 70 11.50 6.16 -17.67
N THR A 71 11.22 7.41 -18.02
CA THR A 71 9.94 8.05 -17.71
C THR A 71 8.87 7.61 -18.70
N ILE A 72 7.62 7.76 -18.28
CA ILE A 72 6.46 7.61 -19.13
C ILE A 72 5.71 8.94 -19.21
N LYS A 73 5.13 9.22 -20.38
CA LYS A 73 4.30 10.40 -20.61
C LYS A 73 3.20 10.49 -19.55
N LYS A 74 3.03 11.67 -18.95
CA LYS A 74 2.11 11.93 -17.83
C LYS A 74 2.40 11.12 -16.54
N GLY A 75 3.61 10.58 -16.36
CA GLY A 75 3.97 9.94 -15.09
C GLY A 75 4.11 10.94 -13.92
N ALA A 76 3.86 10.47 -12.70
CA ALA A 76 3.93 11.26 -11.47
C ALA A 76 5.36 11.36 -10.92
N PHE A 77 6.06 10.22 -10.83
CA PHE A 77 7.41 10.06 -10.27
C PHE A 77 7.58 10.72 -8.90
N ILE A 78 6.84 10.21 -7.91
CA ILE A 78 6.90 10.70 -6.53
C ILE A 78 7.21 9.58 -5.54
N ALA A 79 7.77 9.97 -4.39
CA ALA A 79 7.81 9.16 -3.19
C ALA A 79 6.86 9.79 -2.16
N GLN A 80 5.96 9.01 -1.58
CA GLN A 80 5.01 9.49 -0.58
C GLN A 80 5.67 9.66 0.78
N ALA A 81 5.30 10.71 1.50
CA ALA A 81 5.67 10.92 2.90
C ALA A 81 4.63 10.24 3.81
N TYR A 82 5.11 9.52 4.81
CA TYR A 82 4.27 8.97 5.88
C TYR A 82 5.11 8.72 7.12
N ALA A 83 4.46 8.36 8.21
CA ALA A 83 5.08 7.95 9.47
C ALA A 83 4.47 6.62 9.90
N GLY A 84 4.83 6.13 11.08
CA GLY A 84 4.22 4.93 11.60
C GLY A 84 4.73 4.57 12.97
N HIS A 85 3.93 3.78 13.67
CA HIS A 85 4.32 3.12 14.90
C HIS A 85 4.97 1.78 14.56
N GLN A 86 6.30 1.76 14.52
CA GLN A 86 7.07 0.55 14.31
C GLN A 86 7.24 -0.19 15.64
N PHE A 87 6.60 -1.35 15.78
CA PHE A 87 6.55 -2.10 17.03
C PHE A 87 6.13 -1.26 18.26
N GLY A 88 5.26 -0.27 18.03
CA GLY A 88 4.77 0.65 19.07
C GLY A 88 5.54 1.97 19.19
N HIS A 89 6.69 2.12 18.53
CA HIS A 89 7.46 3.36 18.54
C HIS A 89 7.13 4.23 17.33
N PHE A 90 6.70 5.47 17.56
CA PHE A 90 6.37 6.40 16.49
C PHE A 90 7.62 6.98 15.84
N THR A 91 7.68 6.97 14.50
CA THR A 91 8.81 7.48 13.74
C THR A 91 8.38 8.00 12.37
N MET A 92 9.12 8.98 11.84
CA MET A 92 8.95 9.47 10.47
C MET A 92 9.51 8.43 9.47
N LEU A 93 8.75 8.18 8.40
CA LEU A 93 9.01 7.18 7.38
C LEU A 93 8.90 7.82 5.98
N GLY A 94 8.10 7.21 5.10
CA GLY A 94 7.96 7.54 3.69
C GLY A 94 8.41 6.39 2.81
N ASP A 95 8.15 6.55 1.50
CA ASP A 95 8.55 5.60 0.46
C ASP A 95 10.09 5.58 0.33
N GLY A 96 10.78 4.90 1.24
CA GLY A 96 12.25 4.89 1.32
C GLY A 96 12.95 4.06 0.24
N ARG A 97 12.19 3.27 -0.52
CA ARG A 97 12.67 2.45 -1.64
C ARG A 97 11.60 2.23 -2.69
N ALA A 98 10.63 3.14 -2.77
CA ALA A 98 9.49 2.98 -3.64
C ALA A 98 9.24 4.26 -4.44
N LEU A 99 8.78 4.11 -5.67
CA LEU A 99 8.50 5.21 -6.59
C LEU A 99 7.10 5.01 -7.17
N LEU A 100 6.17 5.90 -6.85
CA LEU A 100 4.89 5.96 -7.54
C LEU A 100 5.11 6.59 -8.91
N ILE A 101 5.01 5.79 -9.97
CA ILE A 101 5.22 6.26 -11.35
C ILE A 101 3.96 6.89 -11.94
N GLY A 102 2.79 6.59 -11.38
CA GLY A 102 1.55 7.26 -11.73
C GLY A 102 0.32 6.50 -11.23
N GLU A 103 -0.84 7.05 -11.56
CA GLU A 103 -2.13 6.42 -11.28
C GLU A 103 -2.82 6.05 -12.60
N GLN A 104 -3.01 4.75 -12.82
CA GLN A 104 -3.62 4.21 -14.03
C GLN A 104 -5.14 4.23 -13.91
N ILE A 105 -5.82 4.79 -14.91
CA ILE A 105 -7.26 4.65 -15.10
C ILE A 105 -7.55 3.45 -16.00
N THR A 106 -8.23 2.45 -15.45
CA THR A 106 -8.60 1.23 -16.17
C THR A 106 -9.69 1.51 -17.23
N PRO A 107 -9.92 0.57 -18.17
CA PRO A 107 -11.06 0.66 -19.08
C PRO A 107 -12.42 0.70 -18.36
N SER A 108 -12.50 0.19 -17.13
CA SER A 108 -13.69 0.27 -16.26
C SER A 108 -13.80 1.56 -15.45
N GLY A 109 -12.89 2.53 -15.67
CA GLY A 109 -12.88 3.82 -14.98
C GLY A 109 -12.35 3.77 -13.54
N LYS A 110 -11.80 2.64 -13.09
CA LYS A 110 -11.18 2.52 -11.77
C LYS A 110 -9.77 3.09 -11.78
N ARG A 111 -9.33 3.62 -10.65
CA ARG A 111 -8.01 4.22 -10.46
C ARG A 111 -7.13 3.32 -9.61
N TYR A 112 -5.92 3.04 -10.08
CA TYR A 112 -4.91 2.27 -9.35
C TYR A 112 -3.56 2.98 -9.34
N ASP A 113 -2.92 3.01 -8.18
CA ASP A 113 -1.54 3.43 -8.04
C ASP A 113 -0.60 2.37 -8.64
N ILE A 114 0.41 2.82 -9.39
CA ILE A 114 1.48 1.98 -9.93
C ILE A 114 2.78 2.37 -9.26
N GLN A 115 3.28 1.52 -8.36
CA GLN A 115 4.46 1.78 -7.53
C GLN A 115 5.59 0.79 -7.83
N LEU A 116 6.80 1.29 -8.05
CA LEU A 116 8.00 0.48 -8.25
C LEU A 116 8.74 0.33 -6.93
N LYS A 117 8.68 -0.85 -6.31
CA LYS A 117 9.40 -1.17 -5.07
C LYS A 117 10.79 -1.72 -5.39
N GLY A 118 11.82 -1.11 -4.81
CA GLY A 118 13.24 -1.38 -5.09
C GLY A 118 13.87 -0.45 -6.12
N SER A 119 13.16 0.61 -6.54
CA SER A 119 13.55 1.49 -7.65
C SER A 119 14.64 2.51 -7.32
N GLY A 120 15.28 2.42 -6.15
CA GLY A 120 16.38 3.30 -5.74
C GLY A 120 16.03 4.25 -4.60
N LYS A 121 16.99 5.12 -4.27
CA LYS A 121 16.91 6.02 -3.12
C LYS A 121 15.89 7.13 -3.34
N THR A 122 15.31 7.56 -2.22
CA THR A 122 14.43 8.71 -2.10
C THR A 122 14.86 9.52 -0.87
N PRO A 123 14.30 10.73 -0.64
CA PRO A 123 14.52 11.47 0.60
C PRO A 123 14.16 10.69 1.87
N TYR A 124 13.35 9.62 1.74
CA TYR A 124 12.84 8.82 2.85
C TYR A 124 13.64 7.53 3.10
N SER A 125 14.79 7.32 2.43
CA SER A 125 15.56 6.07 2.53
C SER A 125 16.23 5.83 3.89
N ARG A 126 16.34 6.84 4.76
CA ARG A 126 16.88 6.74 6.15
C ARG A 126 18.21 5.96 6.25
N GLY A 127 19.10 6.15 5.27
CA GLY A 127 20.41 5.48 5.18
C GLY A 127 20.43 4.19 4.35
N GLY A 128 19.28 3.63 3.97
CA GLY A 128 19.18 2.49 3.08
C GLY A 128 19.60 2.80 1.64
N ASP A 129 19.94 1.75 0.89
CA ASP A 129 20.33 1.84 -0.53
C ASP A 129 19.15 2.09 -1.49
N GLY A 130 17.91 1.97 -1.01
CA GLY A 130 16.71 2.11 -1.84
C GLY A 130 16.48 0.94 -2.81
N ARG A 131 17.30 -0.11 -2.76
CA ARG A 131 17.21 -1.28 -3.65
C ARG A 131 16.54 -2.46 -2.96
N ALA A 132 15.96 -3.35 -3.74
CA ALA A 132 15.39 -4.62 -3.28
C ALA A 132 16.09 -5.80 -3.94
N VAL A 133 15.98 -6.97 -3.31
CA VAL A 133 16.58 -8.23 -3.78
C VAL A 133 15.53 -9.12 -4.43
N LEU A 134 15.95 -9.95 -5.39
CA LEU A 134 15.06 -10.75 -6.23
C LEU A 134 14.12 -11.67 -5.44
N GLY A 135 14.64 -12.43 -4.48
CA GLY A 135 13.85 -13.39 -3.69
C GLY A 135 12.61 -12.77 -3.03
N PRO A 136 12.74 -11.70 -2.22
CA PRO A 136 11.61 -10.98 -1.64
C PRO A 136 10.62 -10.39 -2.65
N MET A 137 11.06 -9.93 -3.83
CA MET A 137 10.14 -9.42 -4.87
C MET A 137 9.31 -10.55 -5.49
N ILE A 138 9.94 -11.72 -5.72
CA ILE A 138 9.22 -12.92 -6.17
C ILE A 138 8.26 -13.42 -5.08
N ARG A 139 8.68 -13.46 -3.82
CA ARG A 139 7.83 -13.86 -2.70
C ARG A 139 6.60 -12.95 -2.61
N GLU A 140 6.82 -11.65 -2.68
CA GLU A 140 5.72 -10.68 -2.68
C GLU A 140 4.77 -10.88 -3.87
N TYR A 141 5.29 -11.10 -5.08
CA TYR A 141 4.47 -11.41 -6.25
C TYR A 141 3.60 -12.66 -6.03
N ILE A 142 4.19 -13.75 -5.51
CA ILE A 142 3.46 -15.01 -5.30
C ILE A 142 2.38 -14.84 -4.24
N ILE A 143 2.71 -14.25 -3.09
CA ILE A 143 1.77 -14.14 -1.97
C ILE A 143 0.65 -13.16 -2.31
N SER A 144 0.96 -12.01 -2.92
CA SER A 144 -0.07 -11.02 -3.30
C SER A 144 -1.10 -11.62 -4.26
N GLU A 145 -0.65 -12.36 -5.26
CA GLU A 145 -1.54 -13.00 -6.23
C GLU A 145 -2.27 -14.21 -5.63
N ALA A 146 -1.67 -14.93 -4.68
CA ALA A 146 -2.38 -15.96 -3.91
C ALA A 146 -3.53 -15.34 -3.10
N MET A 147 -3.28 -14.25 -2.38
CA MET A 147 -4.29 -13.52 -1.60
C MET A 147 -5.45 -13.03 -2.49
N TYR A 148 -5.13 -12.48 -3.66
CA TYR A 148 -6.15 -12.07 -4.64
C TYR A 148 -7.02 -13.24 -5.10
N ASN A 149 -6.40 -14.37 -5.45
CA ASN A 149 -7.13 -15.56 -5.91
C ASN A 149 -7.96 -16.21 -4.79
N LEU A 150 -7.53 -16.08 -3.53
CA LEU A 150 -8.30 -16.42 -2.33
C LEU A 150 -9.41 -15.40 -1.99
N LYS A 151 -9.61 -14.37 -2.82
CA LYS A 151 -10.63 -13.31 -2.63
C LYS A 151 -10.41 -12.49 -1.35
N ILE A 152 -9.15 -12.35 -0.96
CA ILE A 152 -8.72 -11.48 0.13
C ILE A 152 -8.22 -10.17 -0.47
N PRO A 153 -8.76 -9.01 -0.04
CA PRO A 153 -8.32 -7.71 -0.54
C PRO A 153 -6.81 -7.52 -0.37
N THR A 154 -6.13 -7.12 -1.45
CA THR A 154 -4.67 -6.99 -1.47
C THR A 154 -4.17 -6.11 -2.61
N THR A 155 -3.05 -5.44 -2.39
CA THR A 155 -2.21 -4.93 -3.47
C THR A 155 -1.78 -6.06 -4.39
N ARG A 156 -1.82 -5.83 -5.69
CA ARG A 156 -1.49 -6.79 -6.73
C ARG A 156 -0.06 -6.59 -7.24
N SER A 157 0.46 -7.59 -7.96
CA SER A 157 1.80 -7.53 -8.52
C SER A 157 1.75 -7.66 -10.05
N LEU A 158 2.15 -6.60 -10.74
CA LEU A 158 2.16 -6.54 -12.20
C LEU A 158 3.41 -7.20 -12.79
N ALA A 159 4.59 -6.85 -12.29
CA ALA A 159 5.84 -7.35 -12.87
C ALA A 159 6.97 -7.42 -11.83
N VAL A 160 7.92 -8.33 -12.06
CA VAL A 160 9.23 -8.30 -11.40
C VAL A 160 10.32 -8.14 -12.46
N VAL A 161 11.19 -7.17 -12.26
CA VAL A 161 12.30 -6.85 -13.16
C VAL A 161 13.62 -6.97 -12.39
N LYS A 162 14.55 -7.77 -12.89
CA LYS A 162 15.94 -7.82 -12.40
C LYS A 162 16.68 -6.59 -12.88
N THR A 163 17.55 -6.04 -12.05
CA THR A 163 18.23 -4.75 -12.30
C THR A 163 19.57 -4.86 -13.04
N GLY A 164 20.17 -6.06 -13.02
CA GLY A 164 21.57 -6.26 -13.42
C GLY A 164 22.59 -5.78 -12.38
N GLU A 165 22.12 -5.27 -11.23
CA GLU A 165 22.96 -4.81 -10.13
C GLU A 165 22.98 -5.86 -9.00
N THR A 166 24.05 -5.84 -8.19
CA THR A 166 24.12 -6.60 -6.94
C THR A 166 23.73 -5.72 -5.76
N VAL A 167 23.11 -6.34 -4.76
CA VAL A 167 22.66 -5.68 -3.53
C VAL A 167 23.29 -6.42 -2.35
N ILE A 168 23.98 -5.67 -1.49
CA ILE A 168 24.66 -6.23 -0.31
C ILE A 168 23.65 -6.30 0.84
N ARG A 169 23.41 -7.51 1.35
CA ARG A 169 22.73 -7.77 2.62
C ARG A 169 23.68 -8.62 3.47
N GLU A 170 23.18 -9.60 4.22
CA GLU A 170 24.02 -10.63 4.84
C GLU A 170 24.91 -11.35 3.82
N THR A 171 24.43 -11.46 2.58
CA THR A 171 25.18 -11.98 1.43
C THR A 171 24.96 -11.07 0.22
N VAL A 172 25.82 -11.20 -0.79
CA VAL A 172 25.62 -10.54 -2.10
C VAL A 172 24.44 -11.22 -2.79
N LYS A 173 23.43 -10.43 -3.14
CA LYS A 173 22.19 -10.90 -3.80
C LYS A 173 21.95 -10.12 -5.08
N GLU A 174 21.12 -10.67 -5.96
CA GLU A 174 20.69 -10.01 -7.19
C GLU A 174 19.62 -8.95 -6.89
N GLY A 175 19.78 -7.75 -7.44
CA GLY A 175 18.82 -6.66 -7.29
C GLY A 175 17.60 -6.83 -8.19
N ALA A 176 16.42 -6.51 -7.67
CA ALA A 176 15.17 -6.55 -8.42
C ALA A 176 14.21 -5.42 -8.02
N ILE A 177 13.23 -5.18 -8.88
CA ILE A 177 12.16 -4.21 -8.72
C ILE A 177 10.83 -4.93 -8.92
N LEU A 178 9.88 -4.67 -8.03
CA LEU A 178 8.49 -5.10 -8.15
C LEU A 178 7.61 -3.93 -8.59
N THR A 179 6.81 -4.13 -9.64
CA THR A 179 5.71 -3.22 -9.98
C THR A 179 4.47 -3.63 -9.19
N ARG A 180 4.20 -2.92 -8.10
CA ARG A 180 3.02 -3.09 -7.25
C ARG A 180 1.87 -2.23 -7.75
N VAL A 181 0.66 -2.77 -7.68
CA VAL A 181 -0.58 -2.12 -8.08
C VAL A 181 -1.53 -2.10 -6.89
N ALA A 182 -2.03 -0.94 -6.50
CA ALA A 182 -2.92 -0.81 -5.34
C ALA A 182 -4.07 0.14 -5.64
N SER A 183 -5.20 0.00 -4.95
CA SER A 183 -6.27 1.01 -5.04
C SER A 183 -5.76 2.38 -4.59
N SER A 184 -4.94 2.42 -3.53
CA SER A 184 -4.00 3.49 -3.19
C SER A 184 -2.92 2.99 -2.22
N HIS A 185 -1.82 3.73 -2.11
CA HIS A 185 -0.79 3.50 -1.08
C HIS A 185 -0.98 4.36 0.18
N ILE A 186 -2.19 4.89 0.40
CA ILE A 186 -2.53 5.69 1.58
C ILE A 186 -2.65 4.76 2.79
N ARG A 187 -1.90 5.08 3.85
CA ARG A 187 -1.78 4.25 5.05
C ARG A 187 -2.35 4.98 6.27
N PHE A 188 -2.56 4.28 7.37
CA PHE A 188 -2.79 4.94 8.67
C PHE A 188 -1.62 5.86 8.99
N GLY A 189 -0.40 5.40 8.69
CA GLY A 189 0.82 6.19 8.75
C GLY A 189 0.82 7.51 7.97
N THR A 190 0.05 7.62 6.88
CA THR A 190 -0.09 8.87 6.12
C THR A 190 -0.87 9.91 6.92
N PHE A 191 -1.96 9.48 7.58
CA PHE A 191 -2.74 10.36 8.45
C PHE A 191 -1.96 10.74 9.71
N GLN A 192 -1.25 9.79 10.32
CA GLN A 192 -0.37 10.05 11.47
C GLN A 192 0.72 11.07 11.13
N TYR A 193 1.28 11.00 9.93
CA TYR A 193 2.27 11.97 9.47
C TYR A 193 1.70 13.39 9.41
N ILE A 194 0.55 13.56 8.78
CA ILE A 194 -0.05 14.90 8.61
C ILE A 194 -0.63 15.43 9.91
N SER A 195 -1.18 14.57 10.77
CA SER A 195 -1.60 14.98 12.11
C SER A 195 -0.43 15.48 12.96
N GLN A 196 0.80 14.99 12.73
CA GLN A 196 1.97 15.39 13.51
C GLN A 196 2.73 16.59 12.90
N TRP A 197 2.87 16.64 11.58
CA TRP A 197 3.73 17.61 10.88
C TRP A 197 2.97 18.53 9.91
N GLY A 198 1.70 18.26 9.66
CA GLY A 198 0.82 19.13 8.88
C GLY A 198 -0.06 20.01 9.78
N ASN A 199 -1.13 20.54 9.19
CA ASN A 199 -2.16 21.30 9.90
C ASN A 199 -3.56 20.68 9.68
N LYS A 200 -4.58 21.22 10.36
CA LYS A 200 -5.96 20.72 10.29
C LYS A 200 -6.51 20.76 8.86
N GLU A 201 -6.18 21.80 8.10
CA GLU A 201 -6.61 21.95 6.70
C GLU A 201 -6.01 20.85 5.81
N GLN A 202 -4.72 20.56 5.95
CA GLN A 202 -4.05 19.48 5.21
C GLN A 202 -4.58 18.10 5.61
N LEU A 203 -4.87 17.90 6.90
CA LEU A 203 -5.50 16.67 7.38
C LEU A 203 -6.89 16.50 6.75
N LYS A 204 -7.67 17.60 6.70
CA LYS A 204 -8.96 17.64 6.03
C LYS A 204 -8.85 17.32 4.53
N GLU A 205 -7.88 17.92 3.83
CA GLU A 205 -7.63 17.64 2.42
C GLU A 205 -7.29 16.16 2.16
N LEU A 206 -6.47 15.54 3.02
CA LEU A 206 -6.19 14.11 2.93
C LEU A 206 -7.44 13.26 3.17
N ALA A 207 -8.25 13.62 4.17
CA ALA A 207 -9.46 12.89 4.52
C ALA A 207 -10.50 12.99 3.39
N ASP A 208 -10.77 14.20 2.88
CA ASP A 208 -11.68 14.43 1.76
C ASP A 208 -11.23 13.67 0.50
N TYR A 209 -9.94 13.73 0.18
CA TYR A 209 -9.35 12.98 -0.93
C TYR A 209 -9.52 11.46 -0.76
N SER A 210 -9.29 10.96 0.45
CA SER A 210 -9.38 9.54 0.78
C SER A 210 -10.82 9.03 0.73
N ILE A 211 -11.77 9.81 1.25
CA ILE A 211 -13.21 9.54 1.20
C ILE A 211 -13.66 9.45 -0.25
N LYS A 212 -13.39 10.48 -1.06
CA LYS A 212 -13.76 10.49 -2.47
C LYS A 212 -13.18 9.30 -3.25
N ARG A 213 -11.97 8.87 -2.90
CA ARG A 213 -11.27 7.78 -3.60
C ARG A 213 -11.75 6.39 -3.20
N HIS A 214 -12.05 6.15 -1.93
CA HIS A 214 -12.32 4.80 -1.41
C HIS A 214 -13.72 4.61 -0.86
N TYR A 215 -14.37 5.69 -0.43
CA TYR A 215 -15.68 5.69 0.23
C TYR A 215 -16.58 6.81 -0.32
N PRO A 216 -16.76 6.94 -1.66
CA PRO A 216 -17.50 8.07 -2.24
C PRO A 216 -18.97 8.13 -1.80
N TYR A 217 -19.53 7.02 -1.34
CA TYR A 217 -20.91 6.94 -0.85
C TYR A 217 -21.16 7.65 0.48
N ILE A 218 -20.11 8.09 1.19
CA ILE A 218 -20.21 8.91 2.41
C ILE A 218 -19.69 10.35 2.20
N GLU A 219 -19.38 10.77 0.96
CA GLU A 219 -18.78 12.08 0.68
C GLU A 219 -19.67 13.25 1.14
N ASP A 220 -20.99 13.09 0.99
CA ASP A 220 -22.00 14.10 1.28
C ASP A 220 -22.65 13.94 2.67
N ASP A 221 -22.18 13.00 3.49
CA ASP A 221 -22.70 12.81 4.84
C ASP A 221 -22.32 13.98 5.77
N GLU A 222 -23.25 14.44 6.62
CA GLU A 222 -22.96 15.48 7.63
C GLU A 222 -21.80 15.08 8.55
N ASN A 223 -21.73 13.80 8.91
CA ASN A 223 -20.71 13.21 9.79
C ASN A 223 -19.63 12.42 9.02
N LYS A 224 -19.31 12.84 7.78
CA LYS A 224 -18.44 12.07 6.87
C LYS A 224 -17.09 11.62 7.45
N TYR A 225 -16.46 12.36 8.37
CA TYR A 225 -15.19 11.93 8.98
C TYR A 225 -15.37 10.83 10.02
N ILE A 226 -16.49 10.86 10.77
CA ILE A 226 -16.87 9.76 11.67
C ILE A 226 -17.20 8.52 10.85
N ASN A 227 -17.96 8.70 9.76
CA ASN A 227 -18.29 7.61 8.85
C ASN A 227 -17.04 7.05 8.15
N PHE A 228 -16.09 7.91 7.78
CA PHE A 228 -14.80 7.48 7.23
C PHE A 228 -14.03 6.58 8.20
N LEU A 229 -13.95 6.96 9.48
CA LEU A 229 -13.36 6.10 10.51
C LEU A 229 -14.08 4.75 10.60
N LYS A 230 -15.42 4.75 10.63
CA LYS A 230 -16.24 3.53 10.68
C LYS A 230 -16.04 2.63 9.46
N GLU A 231 -15.94 3.19 8.25
CA GLU A 231 -15.71 2.42 7.03
C GLU A 231 -14.30 1.81 6.98
N VAL A 232 -13.29 2.52 7.47
CA VAL A 232 -11.92 1.97 7.61
C VAL A 232 -11.90 0.83 8.64
N ILE A 233 -12.60 0.99 9.77
CA ILE A 233 -12.74 -0.08 10.79
C ILE A 233 -13.37 -1.33 10.16
N LYS A 234 -14.49 -1.18 9.45
CA LYS A 234 -15.18 -2.30 8.77
C LYS A 234 -14.28 -2.99 7.76
N ALA A 235 -13.59 -2.23 6.91
CA ALA A 235 -12.72 -2.76 5.87
C ALA A 235 -11.56 -3.57 6.47
N GLN A 236 -10.94 -3.06 7.53
CA GLN A 236 -9.83 -3.75 8.19
C GLN A 236 -10.26 -4.95 9.03
N ALA A 237 -11.40 -4.85 9.74
CA ALA A 237 -11.96 -5.98 10.49
C ALA A 237 -12.27 -7.16 9.55
N SER A 238 -12.86 -6.89 8.38
CA SER A 238 -13.10 -7.90 7.34
C SER A 238 -11.80 -8.47 6.75
N LEU A 239 -10.79 -7.63 6.57
CA LEU A 239 -9.49 -8.07 6.05
C LEU A 239 -8.79 -9.03 7.02
N VAL A 240 -8.65 -8.62 8.27
CA VAL A 240 -7.93 -9.42 9.28
C VAL A 240 -8.70 -10.67 9.66
N SER A 241 -10.04 -10.66 9.66
CA SER A 241 -10.83 -11.88 9.86
C SER A 241 -10.53 -12.93 8.78
N LYS A 242 -10.42 -12.50 7.51
CA LYS A 242 -10.01 -13.38 6.41
C LYS A 242 -8.61 -13.94 6.62
N TRP A 243 -7.65 -13.13 7.07
CA TRP A 243 -6.29 -13.61 7.39
C TRP A 243 -6.31 -14.72 8.43
N GLN A 244 -7.13 -14.58 9.47
CA GLN A 244 -7.29 -15.60 10.49
C GLN A 244 -7.83 -16.90 9.89
N CYS A 245 -8.89 -16.84 9.09
CA CYS A 245 -9.49 -18.04 8.49
C CYS A 245 -8.55 -18.85 7.58
N ILE A 246 -7.54 -18.21 6.97
CA ILE A 246 -6.56 -18.89 6.10
C ILE A 246 -5.21 -19.18 6.79
N GLY A 247 -5.09 -18.90 8.08
CA GLY A 247 -3.83 -19.09 8.79
C GLY A 247 -2.70 -18.17 8.31
N PHE A 248 -3.01 -16.99 7.77
CA PHE A 248 -2.01 -16.04 7.28
C PHE A 248 -1.49 -15.15 8.40
N ILE A 249 -0.17 -15.03 8.51
CA ILE A 249 0.52 -14.10 9.41
C ILE A 249 1.26 -13.07 8.57
N HIS A 250 0.92 -11.80 8.76
CA HIS A 250 1.57 -10.67 8.11
C HIS A 250 2.99 -10.42 8.66
N GLY A 251 3.17 -10.62 9.97
CA GLY A 251 4.47 -10.51 10.66
C GLY A 251 4.97 -9.09 10.96
N VAL A 252 4.41 -8.04 10.34
CA VAL A 252 4.79 -6.63 10.56
C VAL A 252 3.59 -5.70 10.41
N MET A 253 2.62 -5.80 11.31
CA MET A 253 1.41 -4.94 11.33
C MET A 253 1.70 -3.59 11.98
N ASN A 254 2.76 -2.91 11.55
CA ASN A 254 2.97 -1.50 11.92
C ASN A 254 1.91 -0.62 11.25
N THR A 255 1.62 0.56 11.81
CA THR A 255 0.57 1.44 11.25
C THR A 255 0.91 1.97 9.85
N ASP A 256 2.18 1.99 9.46
CA ASP A 256 2.60 2.26 8.07
C ASP A 256 2.30 1.13 7.09
N ASN A 257 1.98 -0.08 7.57
CA ASN A 257 1.57 -1.23 6.76
C ASN A 257 0.05 -1.48 6.80
N MET A 258 -0.72 -0.55 7.35
CA MET A 258 -2.18 -0.61 7.35
C MET A 258 -2.71 0.37 6.31
N THR A 259 -3.29 -0.13 5.21
CA THR A 259 -3.91 0.74 4.19
C THR A 259 -5.28 1.23 4.65
N ILE A 260 -5.68 2.44 4.28
CA ILE A 260 -7.07 2.85 4.54
C ILE A 260 -8.06 2.07 3.67
N SER A 261 -7.63 1.61 2.49
CA SER A 261 -8.48 0.88 1.54
C SER A 261 -8.93 -0.51 2.02
N GLY A 262 -8.33 -1.06 3.09
CA GLY A 262 -8.56 -2.43 3.51
C GLY A 262 -7.86 -3.46 2.62
N GLU A 263 -6.78 -3.10 1.93
CA GLU A 263 -5.93 -4.02 1.16
C GLU A 263 -4.72 -4.49 1.99
N THR A 264 -4.41 -5.80 1.94
CA THR A 264 -3.12 -6.34 2.39
C THR A 264 -1.97 -5.74 1.57
N ILE A 265 -0.95 -5.21 2.25
CA ILE A 265 0.22 -4.57 1.63
C ILE A 265 1.52 -4.98 2.33
N ASP A 266 2.64 -4.85 1.63
CA ASP A 266 4.00 -5.01 2.16
C ASP A 266 4.33 -6.39 2.73
N TYR A 267 4.38 -7.35 1.81
CA TYR A 267 4.71 -8.76 2.02
C TYR A 267 6.20 -9.00 2.38
N GLY A 268 6.59 -8.50 3.56
CA GLY A 268 7.88 -8.74 4.20
C GLY A 268 7.96 -10.16 4.76
N PRO A 269 8.16 -10.36 6.06
CA PRO A 269 8.24 -11.68 6.68
C PRO A 269 6.83 -12.26 6.97
N CYS A 270 6.02 -12.35 5.93
CA CYS A 270 4.68 -12.94 5.99
C CYS A 270 4.69 -14.37 5.46
N ALA A 271 3.79 -15.22 5.96
CA ALA A 271 3.56 -16.57 5.47
C ALA A 271 2.24 -17.13 5.98
N PHE A 272 1.82 -18.25 5.38
CA PHE A 272 0.70 -19.07 5.83
C PHE A 272 1.24 -20.14 6.81
N MET A 273 0.47 -20.48 7.85
CA MET A 273 0.83 -21.58 8.74
C MET A 273 0.62 -22.93 8.08
N ASP A 274 1.65 -23.77 8.11
CA ASP A 274 1.52 -25.18 7.72
C ASP A 274 0.89 -26.01 8.85
N THR A 275 1.45 -25.89 10.07
CA THR A 275 0.92 -26.53 11.28
C THR A 275 0.27 -25.46 12.14
N TYR A 276 -0.97 -25.71 12.57
CA TYR A 276 -1.67 -24.79 13.45
C TYR A 276 -0.92 -24.62 14.78
N ASN A 277 -0.46 -23.40 15.03
CA ASN A 277 0.06 -22.98 16.32
C ASN A 277 -0.28 -21.50 16.51
N PRO A 278 -1.12 -21.14 17.49
CA PRO A 278 -1.57 -19.76 17.68
C PRO A 278 -0.44 -18.77 18.01
N ASP A 279 0.70 -19.26 18.49
CA ASP A 279 1.88 -18.47 18.84
C ASP A 279 2.86 -18.29 17.67
N THR A 280 2.53 -18.75 16.46
CA THR A 280 3.42 -18.67 15.29
C THR A 280 3.76 -17.23 14.93
N VAL A 281 5.06 -16.97 14.74
CA VAL A 281 5.65 -15.72 14.25
C VAL A 281 6.59 -16.02 13.07
N PHE A 282 6.62 -15.14 12.07
CA PHE A 282 7.54 -15.26 10.92
C PHE A 282 8.55 -14.13 10.80
N SER A 283 8.33 -13.03 11.52
CA SER A 283 9.28 -11.92 11.56
C SER A 283 10.41 -12.23 12.53
N SER A 284 11.64 -12.26 12.03
CA SER A 284 12.83 -12.51 12.84
C SER A 284 13.08 -11.47 13.94
N ILE A 285 12.48 -10.28 13.79
CA ILE A 285 12.57 -9.19 14.79
C ILE A 285 11.39 -9.18 15.78
N ASP A 286 10.38 -10.03 15.57
CA ASP A 286 9.22 -10.13 16.46
C ASP A 286 9.44 -11.16 17.59
N VAL A 287 10.46 -10.90 18.40
CA VAL A 287 10.90 -11.82 19.47
C VAL A 287 9.88 -11.98 20.61
N TYR A 288 8.93 -11.05 20.73
CA TYR A 288 7.87 -11.07 21.76
C TYR A 288 6.51 -11.49 21.22
N GLY A 289 6.43 -11.86 19.93
CA GLY A 289 5.20 -12.27 19.27
C GLY A 289 4.12 -11.18 19.25
N ARG A 290 4.50 -9.91 19.13
CA ARG A 290 3.58 -8.78 18.96
C ARG A 290 2.63 -9.04 17.79
N TYR A 291 3.13 -9.60 16.70
CA TYR A 291 2.40 -9.90 15.48
C TYR A 291 2.23 -11.40 15.25
N ALA A 292 2.26 -12.22 16.32
CA ALA A 292 1.90 -13.63 16.26
C ALA A 292 0.49 -13.82 15.70
N TYR A 293 0.21 -14.98 15.12
CA TYR A 293 -1.09 -15.31 14.51
C TYR A 293 -2.28 -14.88 15.36
N LYS A 294 -2.34 -15.33 16.62
CA LYS A 294 -3.44 -15.03 17.56
C LYS A 294 -3.54 -13.55 17.94
N ASN A 295 -2.45 -12.79 17.80
CA ASN A 295 -2.36 -11.40 18.21
C ASN A 295 -2.77 -10.42 17.10
N GLN A 296 -2.88 -10.85 15.84
CA GLN A 296 -3.22 -9.94 14.74
C GLN A 296 -4.55 -9.19 14.94
N PRO A 297 -5.65 -9.80 15.44
CA PRO A 297 -6.89 -9.07 15.70
C PRO A 297 -6.73 -8.03 16.81
N LYS A 298 -6.04 -8.38 17.91
CA LYS A 298 -5.74 -7.43 18.98
C LYS A 298 -4.88 -6.27 18.47
N MET A 299 -3.89 -6.57 17.63
CA MET A 299 -3.01 -5.56 17.05
C MET A 299 -3.72 -4.67 16.04
N LEU A 300 -4.71 -5.19 15.31
CA LEU A 300 -5.58 -4.37 14.48
C LEU A 300 -6.34 -3.35 15.35
N GLY A 301 -6.97 -3.77 16.45
CA GLY A 301 -7.65 -2.85 17.37
C GLY A 301 -6.72 -1.74 17.86
N TRP A 302 -5.49 -2.07 18.25
CA TRP A 302 -4.48 -1.07 18.62
C TRP A 302 -4.14 -0.11 17.47
N ASN A 303 -3.96 -0.62 16.25
CA ASN A 303 -3.68 0.20 15.07
C ASN A 303 -4.85 1.12 14.70
N LEU A 304 -6.10 0.66 14.87
CA LEU A 304 -7.31 1.46 14.64
C LEU A 304 -7.40 2.61 15.65
N CYS A 305 -7.06 2.40 16.92
CA CYS A 305 -6.97 3.50 17.89
C CYS A 305 -5.95 4.56 17.45
N ARG A 306 -4.76 4.13 17.00
CA ARG A 306 -3.71 5.04 16.50
C ARG A 306 -4.11 5.76 15.20
N PHE A 307 -5.04 5.22 14.43
CA PHE A 307 -5.61 5.88 13.27
C PHE A 307 -6.69 6.89 13.70
N ALA A 308 -7.60 6.50 14.59
CA ALA A 308 -8.64 7.37 15.14
C ALA A 308 -8.05 8.63 15.81
N GLU A 309 -6.95 8.47 16.56
CA GLU A 309 -6.21 9.60 17.15
C GLU A 309 -5.75 10.64 16.12
N SER A 310 -5.33 10.19 14.94
CA SER A 310 -4.90 11.09 13.87
C SER A 310 -6.05 11.85 13.20
N LEU A 311 -7.30 11.46 13.47
CA LEU A 311 -8.50 12.10 12.93
C LEU A 311 -9.18 13.02 13.93
N LEU A 312 -8.80 13.02 15.23
CA LEU A 312 -9.46 13.81 16.28
C LEU A 312 -9.73 15.27 15.88
N PRO A 313 -8.78 16.01 15.25
CA PRO A 313 -9.03 17.41 14.85
C PRO A 313 -10.18 17.60 13.84
N LEU A 314 -10.60 16.54 13.16
CA LEU A 314 -11.70 16.53 12.21
C LEU A 314 -13.01 15.99 12.79
N LEU A 315 -12.96 15.28 13.92
CA LEU A 315 -14.17 14.67 14.51
C LEU A 315 -14.98 15.69 15.30
N HIS A 316 -14.31 16.60 16.01
CA HIS A 316 -14.96 17.67 16.76
C HIS A 316 -13.97 18.80 17.10
N GLU A 317 -14.46 20.02 17.38
CA GLU A 317 -13.62 21.15 17.79
C GLU A 317 -13.13 21.00 19.25
N ASP A 318 -14.01 20.53 20.14
CA ASP A 318 -13.61 20.12 21.49
C ASP A 318 -12.94 18.74 21.46
N GLN A 319 -11.75 18.67 22.05
CA GLN A 319 -10.92 17.48 22.03
C GLN A 319 -11.51 16.31 22.84
N ASN A 320 -12.19 16.58 23.96
CA ASN A 320 -12.77 15.50 24.77
C ASN A 320 -13.95 14.87 24.03
N GLU A 321 -14.78 15.69 23.37
CA GLU A 321 -15.85 15.18 22.53
C GLU A 321 -15.31 14.42 21.31
N ALA A 322 -14.23 14.89 20.67
CA ALA A 322 -13.58 14.14 19.60
C ALA A 322 -13.09 12.76 20.08
N ILE A 323 -12.55 12.67 21.29
CA ILE A 323 -12.12 11.40 21.91
C ILE A 323 -13.33 10.50 22.17
N ASN A 324 -14.43 11.02 22.72
CA ASN A 324 -15.65 10.25 22.97
C ASN A 324 -16.19 9.64 21.66
N ILE A 325 -16.29 10.46 20.61
CA ILE A 325 -16.73 10.04 19.26
C ILE A 325 -15.80 8.95 18.70
N ALA A 326 -14.49 9.13 18.82
CA ALA A 326 -13.52 8.14 18.37
C ALA A 326 -13.63 6.81 19.14
N GLN A 327 -13.82 6.87 20.46
CA GLN A 327 -13.99 5.70 21.32
C GLN A 327 -15.26 4.93 20.97
N GLU A 328 -16.38 5.63 20.76
CA GLU A 328 -17.65 5.01 20.34
C GLU A 328 -17.51 4.31 18.98
N ALA A 329 -16.84 4.94 18.00
CA ALA A 329 -16.59 4.29 16.72
C ALA A 329 -15.70 3.04 16.85
N ILE A 330 -14.71 3.08 17.75
CA ILE A 330 -13.80 1.95 18.00
C ILE A 330 -14.46 0.83 18.80
N SER A 331 -15.42 1.10 19.69
CA SER A 331 -16.06 0.06 20.49
C SER A 331 -16.81 -0.98 19.66
N ASP A 332 -17.26 -0.61 18.46
CA ASP A 332 -17.93 -1.53 17.54
C ASP A 332 -16.95 -2.55 16.89
N TYR A 333 -15.65 -2.31 16.96
CA TYR A 333 -14.62 -3.10 16.27
C TYR A 333 -14.69 -4.59 16.62
N ASP A 334 -14.74 -4.93 17.92
CA ASP A 334 -14.65 -6.32 18.37
C ASP A 334 -15.84 -7.15 17.85
N GLU A 335 -17.04 -6.57 17.88
CA GLU A 335 -18.24 -7.20 17.34
C GLU A 335 -18.17 -7.35 15.81
N ILE A 336 -17.77 -6.29 15.09
CA ILE A 336 -17.63 -6.33 13.63
C ILE A 336 -16.60 -7.39 13.21
N TYR A 337 -15.44 -7.44 13.87
CA TYR A 337 -14.41 -8.43 13.59
C TYR A 337 -14.92 -9.85 13.86
N TYR A 338 -15.55 -10.09 15.01
CA TYR A 338 -16.04 -11.40 15.40
C TYR A 338 -17.12 -11.92 14.45
N ASN A 339 -18.09 -11.08 14.09
CA ASN A 339 -19.14 -11.41 13.14
C ASN A 339 -18.56 -11.75 11.75
N ASN A 340 -17.58 -10.97 11.27
CA ASN A 340 -16.89 -11.29 10.02
C ASN A 340 -16.13 -12.62 10.10
N TRP A 341 -15.43 -12.88 11.21
CA TRP A 341 -14.66 -14.10 11.39
C TRP A 341 -15.54 -15.35 11.45
N ILE A 342 -16.62 -15.33 12.25
CA ILE A 342 -17.59 -16.43 12.31
C ILE A 342 -18.27 -16.65 10.97
N SER A 343 -18.58 -15.61 10.20
CA SER A 343 -19.27 -15.78 8.92
C SER A 343 -18.47 -16.54 7.85
N ILE A 344 -17.14 -16.64 8.02
CA ILE A 344 -16.24 -17.34 7.09
C ILE A 344 -15.96 -18.78 7.56
N MET A 345 -15.93 -19.00 8.88
CA MET A 345 -15.73 -20.31 9.51
C MET A 345 -16.98 -21.18 9.36
#